data_AF-A0A4W3J7N7-F1
#
_entry.id   AF-A0A4W3J7N7-F1
#
_cell.length_a   1.000
_cell.length_b   1.000
_cell.length_c   1.000
_cell.angle_alpha   90.00
_cell.angle_beta   90.00
_cell.angle_gamma   90.00
#
_symmetry.space_group_name_H-M   'P 1'
#
loop_
_entity.id
_entity.type
_entity.pdbx_description
1 polymer ?
#
loop_
_entity_poly.entity_id
_entity_poly.type
_entity_poly.pdbx_seq_one_letter_code
_entity_poly.pdbx_strand_id
1 'polypeptide(L)'
;MTVHCTMELWRCLPGAGLAVSGLLLLLLCLFLIYLSYIHYVHLKFDHIPGPPRDSFLLGHIPSIQKAAEGYKIIHEKFLEWAETYGPVFRVNALHRVMLYVTHPDTVKVKVGWVTWHRALVRAPTHKIQQRFI
;
A
#
# COMPACT_ATOMS: atom_id res chain seq x y z
N MET A 1 38.86 -17.69 -42.99
CA MET A 1 38.49 -17.63 -41.56
C MET A 1 37.65 -16.40 -41.19
N THR A 2 37.89 -15.22 -41.77
CA THR A 2 37.11 -13.99 -41.52
C THR A 2 35.64 -14.08 -41.93
N VAL A 3 35.33 -14.73 -43.06
CA VAL A 3 33.94 -14.87 -43.58
C VAL A 3 33.08 -15.82 -42.75
N HIS A 4 33.68 -16.80 -42.08
CA HIS A 4 32.96 -17.69 -41.16
C HIS A 4 32.59 -16.97 -39.86
N CYS A 5 33.46 -16.07 -39.38
CA CYS A 5 33.23 -15.25 -38.18
C CYS A 5 32.11 -14.22 -38.38
N THR A 6 31.98 -13.62 -39.58
CA THR A 6 30.93 -12.64 -39.89
C THR A 6 29.53 -13.26 -40.05
N MET A 7 29.43 -14.52 -40.50
CA MET A 7 28.15 -15.21 -40.66
C MET A 7 27.53 -15.68 -39.33
N GLU A 8 28.36 -16.08 -38.35
CA GLU A 8 27.88 -16.42 -37.00
C GLU A 8 27.36 -15.18 -36.26
N LEU A 9 27.99 -14.02 -36.46
CA LEU A 9 27.57 -12.75 -35.85
C LEU A 9 26.21 -12.26 -36.39
N TRP A 10 25.96 -12.44 -37.70
CA TRP A 10 24.69 -12.07 -38.35
C TRP A 10 23.52 -12.98 -37.96
N ARG A 11 23.81 -14.21 -37.54
CA ARG A 11 22.79 -15.17 -37.05
C ARG A 11 22.36 -14.90 -35.60
N CYS A 12 23.23 -14.34 -34.77
CA CYS A 12 22.94 -14.03 -33.37
C CYS A 12 22.24 -12.68 -33.16
N LEU A 13 22.43 -11.72 -34.08
CA LEU A 13 21.83 -10.37 -34.01
C LEU A 13 20.28 -10.37 -33.93
N PRO A 14 19.56 -11.16 -34.75
CA PRO A 14 18.10 -11.24 -34.69
C PRO A 14 17.60 -11.90 -33.39
N GLY A 15 18.31 -12.92 -32.90
CA GLY A 15 17.98 -13.62 -31.66
C GLY A 15 18.14 -12.72 -30.43
N ALA A 16 19.20 -11.91 -30.38
CA ALA A 16 19.40 -10.92 -29.33
C ALA A 16 18.30 -9.85 -29.33
N GLY A 17 17.89 -9.36 -30.50
CA GLY A 17 16.78 -8.40 -30.63
C GLY A 17 15.44 -8.95 -30.16
N LEU A 18 15.13 -10.21 -30.52
CA LEU A 18 13.92 -10.91 -30.06
C LEU A 18 13.93 -11.15 -28.56
N ALA A 19 15.07 -11.50 -27.97
CA ALA A 19 15.21 -11.69 -26.54
C ALA A 19 15.03 -10.37 -25.76
N VAL A 20 15.63 -9.27 -26.22
CA VAL A 20 15.49 -7.94 -25.60
C VAL A 20 14.06 -7.42 -25.71
N SER A 21 13.43 -7.56 -26.88
CA SER A 21 12.03 -7.15 -27.06
C SER A 21 11.06 -8.00 -26.24
N GLY A 22 11.29 -9.32 -26.15
CA GLY A 22 10.52 -10.21 -25.28
C GLY A 22 10.65 -9.84 -23.80
N LEU A 23 11.85 -9.53 -23.33
CA LEU A 23 12.09 -9.04 -21.96
C LEU A 23 11.37 -7.72 -21.70
N LEU A 24 11.45 -6.77 -22.64
CA LEU A 24 10.78 -5.48 -22.51
C LEU A 24 9.25 -5.64 -22.46
N LEU A 25 8.69 -6.51 -23.29
CA LEU A 25 7.25 -6.82 -23.28
C LEU A 25 6.84 -7.44 -21.94
N LEU A 26 7.63 -8.38 -21.41
CA LEU A 26 7.36 -9.00 -20.11
C LEU A 26 7.40 -7.97 -18.97
N LEU A 27 8.39 -7.09 -18.97
CA LEU A 27 8.47 -5.99 -17.99
C LEU A 27 7.28 -5.03 -18.11
N LEU A 28 6.85 -4.70 -19.33
CA LEU A 28 5.67 -3.89 -19.58
C LEU A 28 4.40 -4.58 -19.06
N CYS A 29 4.22 -5.87 -19.32
CA CYS A 29 3.09 -6.65 -18.81
C CYS A 29 3.08 -6.67 -17.28
N LEU A 30 4.22 -6.94 -16.63
CA LEU A 30 4.33 -6.91 -15.18
C LEU A 30 4.01 -5.52 -14.60
N PHE A 31 4.48 -4.46 -15.27
CA PHE A 31 4.17 -3.09 -14.87
C PHE A 31 2.68 -2.80 -14.98
N LEU A 32 2.02 -3.18 -16.08
CA LEU A 32 0.57 -3.02 -16.25
C LEU A 32 -0.25 -3.81 -15.22
N ILE A 33 0.17 -5.04 -14.91
CA ILE A 33 -0.45 -5.85 -13.84
C ILE A 33 -0.28 -5.16 -12.48
N TYR A 34 0.88 -4.57 -12.22
CA TYR A 34 1.10 -3.83 -10.98
C TYR A 34 0.23 -2.55 -10.90
N LEU A 35 0.08 -1.82 -12.02
CA LEU A 35 -0.80 -0.65 -12.08
C LEU A 35 -2.27 -1.01 -11.86
N SER A 36 -2.74 -2.12 -12.45
CA SER A 36 -4.11 -2.58 -12.24
C SER A 36 -4.34 -3.06 -10.80
N TYR A 37 -3.34 -3.70 -10.18
CA TYR A 37 -3.38 -4.03 -8.76
C TYR A 37 -3.51 -2.78 -7.87
N ILE A 38 -2.72 -1.74 -8.12
CA ILE A 38 -2.84 -0.47 -7.40
C ILE A 38 -4.23 0.15 -7.61
N HIS A 39 -4.73 0.14 -8.85
CA HIS A 39 -6.06 0.65 -9.17
C HIS A 39 -7.13 -0.07 -8.35
N TYR A 40 -7.09 -1.40 -8.31
CA TYR A 40 -8.03 -2.21 -7.54
C TYR A 40 -7.98 -1.88 -6.04
N VAL A 41 -6.77 -1.76 -5.47
CA VAL A 41 -6.60 -1.36 -4.07
C VAL A 41 -7.21 0.02 -3.82
N HIS A 42 -7.02 0.98 -4.73
CA HIS A 42 -7.60 2.31 -4.61
C HIS A 42 -9.13 2.29 -4.60
N LEU A 43 -9.75 1.56 -5.53
CA LEU A 43 -11.20 1.40 -5.58
C LEU A 43 -11.75 0.74 -4.31
N LYS A 44 -11.08 -0.31 -3.81
CA LYS A 44 -11.53 -1.05 -2.62
C LYS A 44 -11.68 -0.15 -1.39
N PHE A 45 -10.81 0.85 -1.26
CA PHE A 45 -10.80 1.76 -0.11
C PHE A 45 -11.34 3.17 -0.43
N ASP A 46 -11.92 3.42 -1.60
CA ASP A 46 -12.46 4.73 -1.99
C ASP A 46 -13.73 5.13 -1.23
N HIS A 47 -14.39 4.18 -0.57
CA HIS A 47 -15.52 4.45 0.32
C HIS A 47 -15.12 5.09 1.66
N ILE A 48 -13.84 5.02 2.06
CA ILE A 48 -13.35 5.57 3.33
C ILE A 48 -12.94 7.03 3.10
N PRO A 49 -13.39 7.98 3.93
CA PRO A 49 -13.02 9.38 3.79
C PRO A 49 -11.51 9.57 3.95
N GLY A 50 -10.96 10.54 3.24
CA GLY A 50 -9.55 10.89 3.33
C GLY A 50 -9.15 11.97 2.33
N PRO A 51 -7.91 12.48 2.46
CA PRO A 51 -7.37 13.49 1.56
C PRO A 51 -7.46 13.09 0.08
N PRO A 52 -7.64 14.07 -0.82
CA PRO A 52 -7.53 13.83 -2.24
C PRO A 52 -6.11 13.36 -2.58
N ARG A 53 -6.01 12.33 -3.42
CA ARG A 53 -4.73 11.76 -3.84
C ARG A 53 -4.00 12.73 -4.77
N ASP A 54 -2.74 13.05 -4.45
CA ASP A 54 -1.89 13.90 -5.30
C ASP A 54 -1.49 13.21 -6.60
N SER A 55 -1.35 11.88 -6.56
CA SER A 55 -0.85 11.09 -7.68
C SER A 55 -1.45 9.69 -7.66
N PHE A 56 -1.75 9.16 -8.85
CA PHE A 56 -2.29 7.80 -8.97
C PHE A 56 -1.29 6.75 -8.47
N LEU A 57 0.00 6.86 -8.83
CA LEU A 57 1.02 5.90 -8.43
C LEU A 57 1.58 6.17 -7.03
N LEU A 58 1.85 7.43 -6.69
CA LEU A 58 2.53 7.78 -5.43
C LEU A 58 1.58 8.04 -4.25
N GLY A 59 0.27 8.14 -4.49
CA GLY A 59 -0.70 8.48 -3.45
C GLY A 59 -0.42 9.87 -2.87
N HIS A 60 -0.17 9.96 -1.57
CA HIS A 60 0.09 11.19 -0.81
C HIS A 60 1.58 11.40 -0.47
N ILE A 61 2.48 10.57 -1.00
CA ILE A 61 3.93 10.69 -0.74
C ILE A 61 4.44 12.12 -1.05
N PRO A 62 4.08 12.76 -2.18
CA PRO A 62 4.56 14.11 -2.47
C PRO A 62 4.09 15.14 -1.42
N SER A 63 2.84 15.08 -0.97
CA SER A 63 2.34 15.94 0.12
C SER A 63 3.06 15.68 1.44
N ILE A 64 3.35 14.42 1.76
CA ILE A 64 4.09 14.05 2.97
C ILE A 64 5.54 14.53 2.89
N GLN A 65 6.19 14.42 1.73
CA GLN A 65 7.56 14.92 1.51
C GLN A 65 7.63 16.44 1.66
N LYS A 66 6.70 17.17 1.03
CA LYS A 66 6.59 18.63 1.21
C LYS A 66 6.37 19.03 2.68
N ALA A 67 5.56 18.28 3.41
CA ALA A 67 5.36 18.51 4.84
C ALA A 67 6.63 18.21 5.66
N ALA A 68 7.38 17.18 5.28
CA ALA A 68 8.62 16.78 5.96
C ALA A 68 9.78 17.77 5.73
N GLU A 69 9.89 18.37 4.55
CA GLU A 69 10.93 19.37 4.22
C GLU A 69 10.84 20.62 5.10
N GLY A 70 9.63 20.98 5.55
CA GLY A 70 9.39 22.14 6.40
C GLY A 70 9.63 21.94 7.90
N TYR A 71 10.11 20.77 8.35
CA TYR A 71 10.20 20.38 9.78
C TYR A 71 8.90 20.46 10.59
N LYS A 72 7.78 20.91 10.02
CA LYS A 72 6.43 20.81 10.58
C LYS A 72 6.00 19.36 10.54
N ILE A 73 6.49 18.66 11.55
CA ILE A 73 5.92 17.51 12.24
C ILE A 73 4.80 16.90 11.40
N ILE A 74 5.10 15.80 10.71
CA ILE A 74 4.11 15.06 9.89
C ILE A 74 2.82 14.80 10.71
N HIS A 75 2.92 14.74 12.05
CA HIS A 75 1.80 14.71 12.98
C HIS A 75 0.84 15.91 12.91
N GLU A 76 1.31 17.15 12.68
CA GLU A 76 0.43 18.31 12.44
C GLU A 76 -0.39 18.11 11.17
N LYS A 77 0.23 17.58 10.10
CA LYS A 77 -0.50 17.28 8.87
C LYS A 77 -1.53 16.17 9.07
N PHE A 78 -1.20 15.14 9.86
CA PHE A 78 -2.15 14.11 10.25
C PHE A 78 -3.27 14.63 11.16
N LEU A 79 -2.98 15.61 12.02
CA LEU A 79 -3.97 16.27 12.87
C LEU A 79 -4.96 17.07 12.01
N GLU A 80 -4.47 17.89 11.08
CA GLU A 80 -5.28 18.63 10.10
C GLU A 80 -6.21 17.68 9.33
N TRP A 81 -5.69 16.52 8.87
CA TRP A 81 -6.50 15.52 8.20
C TRP A 81 -7.51 14.84 9.13
N ALA A 82 -7.16 14.60 10.40
CA ALA A 82 -8.10 14.07 11.38
C ALA A 82 -9.24 15.04 11.70
N GLU A 83 -8.96 16.34 11.74
CA GLU A 83 -9.96 17.39 11.93
C GLU A 83 -10.87 17.54 10.69
N THR A 84 -10.29 17.42 9.49
CA THR A 84 -11.00 17.61 8.22
C THR A 84 -11.85 16.41 7.81
N TYR A 85 -11.29 15.20 7.92
CA TYR A 85 -11.90 13.96 7.41
C TYR A 85 -12.47 13.07 8.53
N GLY A 86 -12.25 13.46 9.79
CA GLY A 86 -12.72 12.75 10.97
C GLY A 86 -11.71 11.77 11.57
N PRO A 87 -12.10 11.09 12.66
CA PRO A 87 -11.20 10.28 13.47
C PRO A 87 -10.70 9.00 12.79
N VAL A 88 -11.27 8.64 11.64
CA VAL A 88 -10.82 7.55 10.79
C VAL A 88 -10.68 8.06 9.38
N PHE A 89 -9.44 8.17 8.90
CA PHE A 89 -9.18 8.62 7.54
C PHE A 89 -8.12 7.75 6.86
N ARG A 90 -8.18 7.74 5.54
CA ARG A 90 -7.32 6.91 4.69
C ARG A 90 -6.14 7.70 4.12
N VAL A 91 -4.94 7.13 4.20
CA VAL A 91 -3.73 7.64 3.55
C VAL A 91 -3.11 6.57 2.65
N ASN A 92 -3.00 6.89 1.37
CA ASN A 92 -2.38 6.03 0.37
C ASN A 92 -0.92 6.42 0.13
N ALA A 93 -0.04 5.43 0.05
CA ALA A 93 1.36 5.57 -0.35
C ALA A 93 1.75 4.37 -1.23
N LEU A 94 1.97 4.61 -2.53
CA LEU A 94 2.15 3.52 -3.52
C LEU A 94 0.98 2.51 -3.48
N HIS A 95 1.28 1.22 -3.39
CA HIS A 95 0.30 0.14 -3.24
C HIS A 95 -0.20 -0.03 -1.80
N ARG A 96 0.24 0.80 -0.85
CA ARG A 96 -0.13 0.68 0.57
C ARG A 96 -1.23 1.66 0.92
N VAL A 97 -2.26 1.16 1.60
CA VAL A 97 -3.33 1.96 2.17
C VAL A 97 -3.23 1.84 3.68
N MET A 98 -3.01 2.97 4.34
CA MET A 98 -2.99 3.10 5.79
C MET A 98 -4.29 3.74 6.25
N LEU A 99 -4.89 3.17 7.29
CA LEU A 99 -6.04 3.76 7.97
C LEU A 99 -5.56 4.36 9.27
N TYR A 100 -5.64 5.68 9.37
CA TYR A 100 -5.32 6.40 10.59
C TYR A 100 -6.56 6.45 11.46
N VAL A 101 -6.40 6.09 12.73
CA VAL A 101 -7.47 6.08 13.73
C VAL A 101 -7.00 6.90 14.92
N THR A 102 -7.61 8.05 15.16
CA THR A 102 -7.20 8.98 16.22
C THR A 102 -8.07 8.88 17.48
N HIS A 103 -9.28 8.30 17.40
CA HIS A 103 -10.16 8.17 18.56
C HIS A 103 -9.76 6.98 19.46
N PRO A 104 -9.53 7.21 20.78
CA PRO A 104 -9.08 6.15 21.69
C PRO A 104 -10.08 5.00 21.86
N ASP A 105 -11.38 5.20 21.68
CA ASP A 105 -12.38 4.14 21.88
C ASP A 105 -12.31 3.08 20.79
N THR A 106 -12.02 3.47 19.55
CA THR A 106 -11.77 2.54 18.43
C THR A 106 -10.46 1.76 18.61
N VAL A 107 -9.44 2.40 19.19
CA VAL A 107 -8.13 1.76 19.49
C VAL A 107 -8.26 0.79 20.67
N LYS A 108 -8.98 1.18 21.74
CA LYS A 108 -9.26 0.33 22.90
C LYS A 108 -10.09 -0.88 22.52
N VAL A 109 -11.03 -0.74 21.57
CA VAL A 109 -11.77 -1.88 21.03
C VAL A 109 -10.78 -2.84 20.35
N LYS A 110 -9.96 -2.43 19.38
CA LYS A 110 -9.02 -3.36 18.72
C LYS A 110 -7.94 -3.94 19.65
N VAL A 111 -7.29 -3.12 20.47
CA VAL A 111 -6.25 -3.57 21.42
C VAL A 111 -6.88 -4.45 22.50
N GLY A 112 -8.06 -4.07 22.99
CA GLY A 112 -8.90 -4.85 23.88
C GLY A 112 -9.26 -6.19 23.28
N TRP A 113 -9.86 -6.26 22.09
CA TRP A 113 -10.16 -7.54 21.42
C TRP A 113 -8.91 -8.41 21.21
N VAL A 114 -7.76 -7.84 20.85
CA VAL A 114 -6.49 -8.61 20.68
C VAL A 114 -5.95 -9.13 22.03
N THR A 115 -6.07 -8.35 23.11
CA THR A 115 -5.68 -8.80 24.46
C THR A 115 -6.70 -9.75 25.08
N TRP A 116 -7.99 -9.52 24.90
CA TRP A 116 -9.09 -10.36 25.35
C TRP A 116 -9.15 -11.70 24.61
N HIS A 117 -8.92 -11.73 23.30
CA HIS A 117 -8.81 -13.00 22.55
C HIS A 117 -7.60 -13.82 23.01
N ARG A 118 -6.48 -13.16 23.36
CA ARG A 118 -5.31 -13.81 23.96
C ARG A 118 -5.56 -14.28 25.40
N ALA A 119 -6.41 -13.59 26.16
CA ALA A 119 -6.82 -13.96 27.50
C ALA A 119 -7.88 -15.09 27.50
N LEU A 120 -8.81 -15.09 26.56
CA LEU A 120 -9.85 -16.11 26.38
C LEU A 120 -9.27 -17.48 25.98
N VAL A 121 -8.21 -17.49 25.17
CA VAL A 121 -7.44 -18.72 24.86
C VAL A 121 -6.72 -19.28 26.10
N ARG A 122 -6.63 -18.51 27.19
CA ARG A 122 -5.92 -18.89 28.43
C ARG A 122 -6.85 -18.99 29.66
N ALA A 123 -8.13 -18.68 29.53
CA ALA A 123 -9.08 -18.65 30.64
C ALA A 123 -10.02 -19.87 30.61
N PRO A 124 -10.16 -20.62 31.73
CA PRO A 124 -11.05 -21.75 31.79
C PRO A 124 -12.52 -21.30 31.64
N THR A 125 -13.22 -21.99 30.73
CA THR A 125 -14.52 -21.64 30.11
C THR A 125 -15.72 -21.48 31.05
N HIS A 126 -15.58 -21.73 32.36
CA HIS A 126 -16.71 -21.68 33.30
C HIS A 126 -17.07 -20.27 33.82
N LYS A 127 -16.25 -19.23 33.54
CA LYS A 127 -16.44 -17.86 34.07
C LYS A 127 -17.14 -16.88 33.11
N ILE A 128 -17.44 -17.29 31.86
CA ILE A 128 -17.89 -16.36 30.79
C ILE A 128 -19.41 -16.07 30.87
N GLN A 129 -20.21 -16.93 31.51
CA GLN A 129 -21.68 -16.86 31.47
C GLN A 129 -22.34 -15.92 32.50
N GLN A 130 -21.59 -15.28 33.42
CA GLN A 130 -22.20 -14.46 34.49
C GLN A 130 -22.11 -12.94 34.29
N ARG A 131 -21.64 -12.45 33.12
CA ARG A 131 -21.42 -11.01 32.91
C ARG A 131 -22.21 -10.37 31.77
N PHE A 132 -23.24 -11.07 31.28
CA PHE A 132 -24.16 -10.59 30.25
C PHE A 132 -25.64 -10.64 30.71
N ILE A 133 -25.89 -10.32 31.98
CA ILE A 133 -27.18 -9.83 32.47
C ILE A 133 -26.89 -8.56 33.28
#